data_AF-A0A1M3BC65-F1
#
_entry.id   AF-A0A1M3BC65-F1
#
_cell.length_a   1.000
_cell.length_b   1.000
_cell.length_c   1.000
_cell.angle_alpha   90.00
_cell.angle_beta   90.00
_cell.angle_gamma   90.00
#
_symmetry.space_group_name_H-M   'P 1'
#
loop_
_entity.id
_entity.type
_entity.pdbx_description
1 polymer ?
#
loop_
_entity_poly.entity_id
_entity_poly.type
_entity_poly.pdbx_seq_one_letter_code
_entity_poly.pdbx_strand_id
1 'polypeptide(L)'
;MPTKAKGKELARQLNGLAQAMQALAPQDEYEGQLIAQLIVLHEQAMDWLGRAIRTERVDFANVYLNGASKLLTRHHETLDMLLKYRRKGEQRVHVEHVHVYGGGQAIVGNVSTGDRMNKKTEEGPHAKV
;
A
#
# COMPACT_ATOMS: atom_id res chain seq x y z
N MET A 1 -29.18 -7.48 -32.73
CA MET A 1 -28.29 -8.61 -32.36
C MET A 1 -27.09 -8.09 -31.53
N PRO A 2 -27.18 -8.01 -30.19
CA PRO A 2 -26.11 -7.47 -29.33
C PRO A 2 -25.06 -8.49 -28.84
N THR A 3 -25.23 -9.79 -29.13
CA THR A 3 -24.43 -10.87 -28.52
C THR A 3 -23.04 -11.05 -29.14
N LYS A 4 -22.89 -10.89 -30.46
CA LYS A 4 -21.57 -11.03 -31.14
C LYS A 4 -20.59 -9.91 -30.77
N ALA A 5 -21.08 -8.68 -30.60
CA ALA A 5 -20.26 -7.52 -30.23
C ALA A 5 -19.69 -7.65 -28.81
N LYS A 6 -20.52 -8.08 -27.83
CA LYS A 6 -20.05 -8.37 -26.47
C LYS A 6 -19.01 -9.48 -26.42
N GLY A 7 -19.17 -10.54 -27.21
CA GLY A 7 -18.20 -11.63 -27.29
C GLY A 7 -16.83 -11.19 -27.81
N LYS A 8 -16.80 -10.32 -28.82
CA LYS A 8 -15.55 -9.76 -29.37
C LYS A 8 -14.83 -8.86 -28.37
N GLU A 9 -15.59 -8.05 -27.63
CA GLU A 9 -15.02 -7.18 -26.59
C GLU A 9 -14.43 -7.98 -25.43
N LEU A 10 -15.14 -9.02 -24.96
CA LEU A 10 -14.63 -9.92 -23.93
C LEU A 10 -13.32 -10.60 -24.38
N ALA A 11 -13.27 -11.08 -25.62
CA ALA A 11 -12.05 -11.69 -26.16
C ALA A 11 -10.87 -10.69 -26.20
N ARG A 12 -11.15 -9.42 -26.54
CA ARG A 12 -10.13 -8.35 -26.53
C ARG A 12 -9.60 -8.08 -25.13
N GLN A 13 -10.48 -8.00 -24.14
CA GLN A 13 -10.12 -7.80 -22.73
C GLN A 13 -9.29 -8.97 -22.19
N LEU A 14 -9.72 -10.22 -22.44
CA LEU A 14 -8.99 -11.41 -22.03
C LEU A 14 -7.61 -11.50 -22.68
N ASN A 15 -7.51 -11.14 -23.97
CA ASN A 15 -6.22 -11.12 -24.66
C ASN A 15 -5.29 -10.03 -24.09
N GLY A 16 -5.82 -8.86 -23.77
CA GLY A 16 -5.07 -7.79 -23.11
C GLY A 16 -4.55 -8.21 -21.73
N LEU A 17 -5.40 -8.85 -20.92
CA LEU A 17 -5.01 -9.41 -19.63
C LEU A 17 -3.91 -10.46 -19.78
N ALA A 18 -4.05 -11.37 -20.76
CA ALA A 18 -3.04 -12.40 -21.02
C ALA A 18 -1.69 -11.80 -21.43
N GLN A 19 -1.68 -10.78 -22.29
CA GLN A 19 -0.43 -10.09 -22.65
C GLN A 19 0.20 -9.34 -21.47
N ALA A 20 -0.62 -8.67 -20.65
CA ALA A 20 -0.14 -8.00 -19.44
C ALA A 20 0.43 -9.00 -18.42
N MET A 21 -0.22 -10.16 -18.25
CA MET A 21 0.31 -11.23 -17.40
C MET A 21 1.62 -11.80 -17.91
N GLN A 22 1.76 -12.00 -19.23
CA GLN A 22 3.03 -12.44 -19.82
C GLN A 22 4.16 -11.42 -19.59
N ALA A 23 3.85 -10.12 -19.74
CA ALA A 23 4.83 -9.06 -19.51
C ALA A 23 5.26 -8.93 -18.04
N LEU A 24 4.33 -9.15 -17.10
CA LEU A 24 4.59 -9.05 -15.67
C LEU A 24 5.24 -10.31 -15.08
N ALA A 25 5.17 -11.45 -15.78
CA ALA A 25 5.84 -12.71 -15.48
C ALA A 25 5.64 -13.18 -14.01
N PRO A 26 4.41 -13.56 -13.62
CA PRO A 26 4.15 -14.10 -12.28
C PRO A 26 5.00 -15.36 -12.02
N GLN A 27 5.58 -15.46 -10.82
CA GLN A 27 6.43 -16.59 -10.41
C GLN A 27 5.60 -17.75 -9.82
N ASP A 28 4.40 -17.45 -9.32
CA ASP A 28 3.46 -18.42 -8.76
C ASP A 28 2.00 -17.96 -8.88
N GLU A 29 1.08 -18.80 -8.43
CA GLU A 29 -0.37 -18.57 -8.52
C GLU A 29 -0.83 -17.34 -7.74
N TYR A 30 -0.26 -17.06 -6.57
CA TYR A 30 -0.63 -15.92 -5.73
C TYR A 30 -0.15 -14.61 -6.34
N GLU A 31 1.05 -14.62 -6.91
CA GLU A 31 1.56 -13.49 -7.67
C GLU A 31 0.68 -13.21 -8.90
N GLY A 32 0.25 -14.27 -9.59
CA GLY A 32 -0.71 -14.18 -10.70
C GLY A 32 -2.02 -13.52 -10.29
N GLN A 33 -2.56 -13.87 -9.12
CA GLN A 33 -3.78 -13.25 -8.58
C GLN A 33 -3.58 -11.77 -8.25
N LEU A 34 -2.47 -11.40 -7.58
CA LEU A 34 -2.16 -10.00 -7.26
C LEU A 34 -1.99 -9.17 -8.53
N ILE A 35 -1.32 -9.70 -9.54
CA ILE A 35 -1.15 -9.06 -10.85
C ILE A 35 -2.50 -8.90 -11.56
N ALA A 36 -3.36 -9.93 -11.56
CA ALA A 36 -4.71 -9.83 -12.12
C ALA A 36 -5.51 -8.70 -11.47
N GLN A 37 -5.48 -8.65 -10.14
CA GLN A 37 -6.16 -7.63 -9.36
C GLN A 37 -5.63 -6.23 -9.68
N LEU A 38 -4.31 -6.08 -9.81
CA LEU A 38 -3.67 -4.82 -10.20
C LEU A 38 -4.21 -4.32 -11.55
N ILE A 39 -4.21 -5.17 -12.57
CA ILE A 39 -4.67 -4.80 -13.92
C ILE A 39 -6.16 -4.40 -13.90
N VAL A 40 -7.00 -5.22 -13.28
CA VAL A 40 -8.45 -4.99 -13.24
C VAL A 40 -8.79 -3.70 -12.47
N LEU A 41 -8.14 -3.46 -11.32
CA LEU A 41 -8.39 -2.25 -10.54
C LEU A 41 -8.02 -0.98 -11.32
N HIS A 42 -6.89 -0.99 -12.02
CA HIS A 42 -6.47 0.14 -12.85
C HIS A 42 -7.44 0.36 -14.01
N GLU A 43 -7.82 -0.69 -14.74
CA GLU A 43 -8.74 -0.59 -15.88
C GLU A 43 -10.11 -0.05 -15.46
N GLN A 44 -10.67 -0.57 -14.35
CA GLN A 44 -11.95 -0.08 -13.83
C GLN A 44 -11.86 1.36 -13.33
N ALA A 45 -10.75 1.75 -12.69
CA ALA A 45 -10.54 3.14 -12.31
C ALA A 45 -10.53 4.07 -13.53
N MET A 46 -9.84 3.69 -14.61
CA MET A 46 -9.78 4.48 -15.84
C MET A 46 -11.14 4.56 -16.54
N ASP A 47 -11.93 3.48 -16.55
CA ASP A 47 -13.31 3.52 -17.06
C ASP A 47 -14.18 4.50 -16.26
N TRP A 48 -14.08 4.48 -14.92
CA TRP A 48 -14.82 5.41 -14.06
C TRP A 48 -14.39 6.86 -14.26
N LEU A 49 -13.09 7.14 -14.36
CA LEU A 49 -12.59 8.48 -14.70
C LEU A 49 -13.13 8.93 -16.07
N GLY A 50 -13.13 8.05 -17.07
CA GLY A 50 -13.71 8.32 -18.38
C GLY A 50 -15.21 8.64 -18.31
N ARG A 51 -15.97 7.95 -17.44
CA ARG A 51 -17.39 8.24 -17.20
C ARG A 51 -17.60 9.57 -16.49
N ALA A 52 -16.72 9.94 -15.56
CA ALA A 52 -16.76 11.23 -14.87
C ALA A 52 -16.62 12.39 -15.87
N ILE A 53 -15.71 12.27 -16.85
CA ILE A 53 -15.48 13.30 -17.88
C ILE A 53 -16.70 13.46 -18.80
N ARG A 54 -17.41 12.36 -19.11
CA ARG A 54 -18.54 12.37 -20.06
C ARG A 54 -19.88 12.78 -19.45
N THR A 55 -19.99 12.84 -18.12
CA THR A 55 -21.27 13.12 -17.47
C THR A 55 -21.45 14.62 -17.23
N GLU A 56 -22.62 15.15 -17.58
CA GLU A 56 -22.94 16.57 -17.38
C GLU A 56 -23.43 16.87 -15.96
N ARG A 57 -23.75 15.81 -15.21
CA ARG A 57 -24.32 15.84 -13.88
C ARG A 57 -23.23 15.74 -12.83
N VAL A 58 -23.00 16.84 -12.11
CA VAL A 58 -21.93 16.96 -11.09
C VAL A 58 -22.05 15.90 -9.99
N ASP A 59 -23.26 15.55 -9.58
CA ASP A 59 -23.53 14.48 -8.62
C ASP A 59 -23.00 13.12 -9.11
N PHE A 60 -23.27 12.74 -10.35
CA PHE A 60 -22.73 11.51 -10.94
C PHE A 60 -21.23 11.59 -11.17
N ALA A 61 -20.70 12.75 -11.58
CA ALA A 61 -19.26 12.96 -11.75
C ALA A 61 -18.53 12.66 -10.44
N ASN A 62 -19.04 13.19 -9.33
CA ASN A 62 -18.48 12.96 -8.00
C ASN A 62 -18.53 11.49 -7.57
N VAL A 63 -19.62 10.76 -7.89
CA VAL A 63 -19.66 9.30 -7.62
C VAL A 63 -18.55 8.57 -8.37
N TYR A 64 -18.38 8.86 -9.65
CA TYR A 64 -17.36 8.20 -10.47
C TYR A 64 -15.94 8.57 -10.01
N LEU A 65 -15.67 9.84 -9.72
CA LEU A 65 -14.37 10.29 -9.20
C LEU A 65 -14.05 9.62 -7.86
N ASN A 66 -15.01 9.60 -6.93
CA ASN A 66 -14.80 8.99 -5.61
C ASN A 66 -14.55 7.48 -5.70
N GLY A 67 -15.28 6.76 -6.57
CA GLY A 67 -15.04 5.34 -6.76
C GLY A 67 -13.72 5.04 -7.47
N ALA A 68 -13.35 5.84 -8.49
CA ALA A 68 -12.06 5.73 -9.15
C ALA A 68 -10.91 5.93 -8.16
N SER A 69 -10.99 6.94 -7.30
CA SER A 69 -10.00 7.19 -6.24
C SER A 69 -9.86 5.97 -5.30
N LYS A 70 -10.96 5.35 -4.87
CA LYS A 70 -10.92 4.14 -4.03
C LYS A 70 -10.29 2.94 -4.75
N LEU A 71 -10.59 2.76 -6.03
CA LEU A 71 -9.98 1.70 -6.85
C LEU A 71 -8.48 1.92 -7.01
N LEU A 72 -8.05 3.17 -7.23
CA LEU A 72 -6.63 3.52 -7.30
C LEU A 72 -5.93 3.32 -5.96
N THR A 73 -6.53 3.68 -4.82
CA THR A 73 -5.94 3.38 -3.51
C THR A 73 -5.70 1.87 -3.35
N ARG A 74 -6.70 1.03 -3.65
CA ARG A 74 -6.55 -0.44 -3.61
C ARG A 74 -5.52 -0.96 -4.60
N HIS A 75 -5.40 -0.33 -5.77
CA HIS A 75 -4.37 -0.65 -6.75
C HIS A 75 -2.97 -0.43 -6.16
N HIS A 76 -2.73 0.69 -5.50
CA HIS A 76 -1.45 0.96 -4.82
C HIS A 76 -1.19 -0.02 -3.66
N GLU A 77 -2.22 -0.35 -2.86
CA GLU A 77 -2.10 -1.38 -1.81
C GLU A 77 -1.71 -2.75 -2.40
N THR A 78 -2.33 -3.14 -3.52
CA THR A 78 -2.03 -4.40 -4.22
C THR A 78 -0.62 -4.38 -4.82
N LEU A 79 -0.18 -3.24 -5.38
CA LEU A 79 1.18 -3.05 -5.87
C LEU A 79 2.21 -3.20 -4.74
N ASP A 80 1.97 -2.56 -3.60
CA ASP A 80 2.82 -2.69 -2.43
C ASP A 80 2.88 -4.13 -1.91
N MET A 81 1.73 -4.83 -1.89
CA MET A 81 1.70 -6.25 -1.55
C MET A 81 2.51 -7.09 -2.53
N LEU A 82 2.36 -6.87 -3.84
CA LEU A 82 3.14 -7.57 -4.88
C LEU A 82 4.65 -7.32 -4.72
N LEU A 83 5.06 -6.06 -4.50
CA LEU A 83 6.45 -5.71 -4.29
C LEU A 83 7.01 -6.34 -3.02
N LYS A 84 6.25 -6.36 -1.92
CA LYS A 84 6.62 -7.06 -0.69
C LYS A 84 6.73 -8.58 -0.89
N TYR A 85 5.79 -9.16 -1.63
CA TYR A 85 5.77 -10.58 -1.97
C TYR A 85 7.02 -10.98 -2.76
N ARG A 86 7.38 -10.21 -3.80
CA ARG A 86 8.60 -10.41 -4.60
C ARG A 86 9.89 -10.26 -3.81
N ARG A 87 9.90 -9.38 -2.81
CA ARG A 87 11.05 -9.19 -1.90
C ARG A 87 11.26 -10.36 -0.94
N LYS A 88 10.36 -11.36 -0.90
CA LYS A 88 10.45 -12.60 -0.10
C LYS A 88 10.90 -12.41 1.35
N GLY A 89 10.50 -11.30 1.97
CA GLY A 89 10.87 -11.01 3.36
C GLY A 89 12.37 -10.92 3.60
N GLU A 90 13.13 -10.21 2.75
CA GLU A 90 14.50 -9.78 3.09
C GLU A 90 14.50 -8.97 4.39
N GLN A 91 14.51 -9.65 5.55
CA GLN A 91 14.96 -9.08 6.80
C GLN A 91 16.47 -8.98 6.67
N ARG A 92 16.95 -7.84 6.18
CA ARG A 92 18.39 -7.53 6.17
C ARG A 92 18.87 -7.41 7.61
N VAL A 93 19.42 -8.50 8.15
CA VAL A 93 20.13 -8.49 9.43
C VAL A 93 21.53 -7.95 9.17
N HIS A 94 21.77 -6.69 9.51
CA HIS A 94 23.14 -6.17 9.60
C HIS A 94 23.76 -6.64 10.92
N VAL A 95 24.77 -7.52 10.80
CA VAL A 95 25.59 -7.93 11.93
C VAL A 95 26.70 -6.91 12.10
N GLU A 96 26.58 -6.08 13.13
CA GLU A 96 27.66 -5.21 13.59
C GLU A 96 28.23 -5.77 14.90
N HIS A 97 29.54 -5.98 14.95
CA HIS A 97 30.22 -6.37 16.18
C HIS A 97 30.34 -5.16 17.10
N VAL A 98 29.38 -4.98 18.00
CA VAL A 98 29.42 -3.92 19.02
C VAL A 98 30.24 -4.39 20.21
N HIS A 99 31.36 -3.72 20.49
CA HIS A 99 32.14 -3.92 21.71
C HIS A 99 31.57 -3.06 22.83
N VAL A 100 31.06 -3.72 23.88
CA VAL A 100 30.68 -3.05 25.13
C VAL A 100 31.89 -3.10 26.07
N TYR A 101 32.56 -1.96 26.23
CA TYR A 101 33.68 -1.82 27.16
C TYR A 101 33.22 -1.78 28.61
N GLY A 102 34.12 -2.00 29.56
CA GLY A 102 33.83 -1.92 30.99
C GLY A 102 33.22 -0.57 31.37
N GLY A 103 31.97 -0.59 31.86
CA GLY A 103 31.18 0.60 32.19
C GLY A 103 30.13 1.00 31.13
N GLY A 104 30.13 0.39 29.95
CA GLY A 104 29.09 0.58 28.93
C GLY A 104 27.85 -0.29 29.18
N GLN A 105 26.67 0.23 28.88
CA GLN A 105 25.41 -0.52 28.93
C GLN A 105 24.74 -0.50 27.55
N ALA A 106 24.27 -1.66 27.08
CA ALA A 106 23.52 -1.80 25.85
C ALA A 106 22.09 -2.26 26.16
N ILE A 107 21.11 -1.66 25.49
CA ILE A 107 19.68 -2.03 25.60
C ILE A 107 19.27 -2.69 24.28
N VAL A 108 18.68 -3.88 24.36
CA VAL A 108 18.16 -4.62 23.20
C VAL A 108 16.65 -4.81 23.36
N GLY A 109 15.87 -4.35 22.40
CA GLY A 109 14.41 -4.45 22.41
C GLY A 109 13.72 -3.17 21.93
N ASN A 110 12.39 -3.14 22.00
CA ASN A 110 11.58 -2.00 21.55
C ASN A 110 11.64 -0.88 22.62
N VAL A 111 12.40 0.19 22.36
CA VAL A 111 12.56 1.31 23.30
C VAL A 111 11.45 2.34 23.04
N SER A 112 10.57 2.52 24.02
CA SER A 112 9.60 3.61 24.04
C SER A 112 10.07 4.67 25.03
N THR A 113 10.63 5.78 24.55
CA THR A 113 11.01 6.90 25.43
C THR A 113 9.73 7.63 25.84
N GLY A 114 9.22 7.32 27.03
CA GLY A 114 8.08 8.03 27.61
C GLY A 114 8.48 9.47 27.95
N ASP A 115 7.85 10.42 27.26
CA ASP A 115 7.89 11.85 27.58
C ASP A 115 7.37 12.06 29.02
N ARG A 116 8.26 12.44 29.94
CA ARG A 116 7.88 13.01 31.24
C ARG A 116 8.39 14.44 31.30
N MET A 117 7.70 15.30 30.57
CA MET A 117 7.78 16.74 30.75
C MET A 117 7.19 17.14 32.12
N ASN A 118 8.08 17.60 33.00
CA ASN A 118 7.93 18.73 33.92
C ASN A 118 6.74 18.73 34.91
N LYS A 119 7.05 18.48 36.19
CA LYS A 119 6.32 19.11 37.30
C LYS A 119 7.33 19.86 38.17
N LYS A 120 7.44 21.17 37.94
CA LYS A 120 7.99 22.12 38.92
C LYS A 120 7.21 21.95 40.22
N THR A 121 7.90 21.72 41.32
CA THR A 121 7.35 21.95 42.66
C THR A 121 8.09 23.14 43.22
N GLU A 122 7.35 24.23 43.39
CA GLU A 122 7.80 25.46 44.03
C GLU A 122 8.01 25.22 45.54
N GLU A 123 9.14 25.74 46.00
CA GLU A 123 9.49 26.33 47.31
C GLU A 123 8.90 25.77 48.63
N GLY A 124 9.83 25.38 49.52
CA GLY A 124 9.68 25.43 50.98
C GLY A 124 11.06 25.64 51.63
N PRO A 125 11.28 26.63 52.52
CA PRO A 125 12.62 26.98 53.01
C PRO A 125 13.13 26.07 54.15
N HIS A 126 14.46 25.94 54.20
CA HIS A 126 15.34 25.49 55.28
C HIS A 126 14.95 26.10 56.66
N ALA A 127 15.23 25.58 57.86
CA ALA A 127 15.97 24.45 58.41
C ALA A 127 15.43 24.19 59.85
N LYS A 128 15.67 22.99 60.40
CA LYS A 128 15.61 22.73 61.86
C LYS A 128 16.80 23.40 62.56
N VAL A 129 16.57 24.22 63.60
CA VAL A 129 16.86 23.97 65.04
C VAL A 129 16.08 24.99 65.87
#